data_AF-A0AAV4IZ90-F1
#
_entry.id   AF-A0AAV4IZ90-F1
#
_cell.length_a   1.000
_cell.length_b   1.000
_cell.length_c   1.000
_cell.angle_alpha   90.00
_cell.angle_beta   90.00
_cell.angle_gamma   90.00
#
_symmetry.space_group_name_H-M   'P 1'
#
loop_
_entity.id
_entity.type
_entity.pdbx_description
1 polymer ?
#
loop_
_entity_poly.entity_id
_entity_poly.type
_entity_poly.pdbx_seq_one_letter_code
_entity_poly.pdbx_strand_id
1 'polypeptide(L)'
;MKLVIGLPRCGGDIMKTAEAAQWILLYPKSVAFLGSSGGDMHLEEITYCMQEMHVAYKLETKIKNTTSLQLILRHGKRWSEIYMFDPNATSLTLQFIDRPRVITLLERAELIFISVAGLGLPAAH
;
A
#
# COMPACT_ATOMS: atom_id res chain seq x y z
N MET A 1 3.53 28.74 15.27
CA MET A 1 3.28 27.35 14.80
C MET A 1 3.67 27.28 13.33
N LYS A 2 4.66 26.45 12.95
CA LYS A 2 5.10 26.33 11.55
C LYS A 2 4.48 25.07 10.97
N LEU A 3 3.46 25.23 10.13
CA LEU A 3 2.90 24.12 9.37
C LEU A 3 3.91 23.77 8.27
N VAL A 4 4.46 22.56 8.33
CA VAL A 4 5.29 22.01 7.25
C VAL A 4 4.41 21.02 6.51
N ILE A 5 3.95 21.43 5.32
CA ILE A 5 3.26 20.53 4.41
C ILE A 5 4.35 19.73 3.69
N GLY A 6 4.47 18.46 4.04
CA GLY A 6 5.33 17.54 3.31
C GLY A 6 4.74 17.23 1.93
N LEU A 7 5.60 16.85 0.99
CA LEU A 7 5.11 16.28 -0.27
C LEU A 7 4.31 15.00 0.04
N PRO A 8 3.27 14.69 -0.75
CA PRO A 8 2.62 13.39 -0.69
C PRO A 8 3.69 12.30 -0.82
N ARG A 9 3.47 11.21 -0.09
CA ARG A 9 4.33 10.03 -0.11
C ARG A 9 3.46 8.80 -0.11
N CYS A 10 3.92 7.78 -0.81
CA CYS A 10 3.29 6.48 -0.75
C CYS A 10 3.37 5.92 0.67
N GLY A 11 2.21 5.53 1.18
CA GLY A 11 2.01 5.08 2.56
C GLY A 11 1.19 3.80 2.62
N GLY A 12 0.69 3.51 3.82
CA GLY A 12 -0.02 2.27 4.13
C GLY A 12 0.90 1.21 4.74
N ASP A 13 0.41 0.55 5.78
CA ASP A 13 1.22 -0.32 6.65
C ASP A 13 1.87 -1.47 5.87
N ILE A 14 1.12 -2.12 4.98
CA ILE A 14 1.63 -3.24 4.17
C ILE A 14 2.72 -2.73 3.21
N MET A 15 2.51 -1.57 2.58
CA MET A 15 3.48 -1.02 1.65
C MET A 15 4.79 -0.65 2.36
N LYS A 16 4.70 -0.01 3.53
CA LYS A 16 5.87 0.31 4.35
C LYS A 16 6.57 -0.91 4.92
N THR A 17 5.81 -1.96 5.25
CA THR A 17 6.39 -3.24 5.65
C THR A 17 7.14 -3.89 4.49
N ALA A 18 6.58 -3.87 3.29
CA ALA A 18 7.22 -4.41 2.08
C ALA A 18 8.49 -3.61 1.72
N GLU A 19 8.44 -2.28 1.81
CA GLU A 19 9.59 -1.39 1.63
C GLU A 19 10.72 -1.73 2.60
N ALA A 20 10.41 -1.82 3.90
CA ALA A 20 11.40 -2.13 4.92
C ALA A 20 12.00 -3.53 4.72
N ALA A 21 11.18 -4.53 4.40
CA ALA A 21 11.65 -5.89 4.12
C ALA A 21 12.55 -5.93 2.89
N GLN A 22 12.16 -5.23 1.81
CA GLN A 22 12.94 -5.14 0.57
C GLN A 22 14.29 -4.45 0.81
N TRP A 23 14.32 -3.42 1.65
CA TRP A 23 15.54 -2.74 2.05
C TRP A 23 16.47 -3.64 2.88
N ILE A 24 15.94 -4.43 3.81
CA ILE A 24 16.72 -5.36 4.65
C ILE A 24 17.32 -6.51 3.83
N LEU A 25 16.57 -7.05 2.86
CA LEU A 25 17.01 -8.21 2.08
C LEU A 25 18.09 -7.88 1.06
N LEU A 26 18.28 -6.61 0.69
CA LEU A 26 19.32 -6.11 -0.24
C LEU A 26 19.33 -6.74 -1.65
N TYR A 27 18.40 -7.63 -1.98
CA TYR A 27 18.23 -8.24 -3.29
C TYR A 27 16.96 -7.70 -3.96
N PRO A 28 17.06 -6.98 -5.10
CA PRO A 28 15.90 -6.40 -5.77
C PRO A 28 14.83 -7.44 -6.09
N LYS A 29 13.56 -7.08 -5.88
CA LYS A 29 12.38 -7.89 -6.17
C LYS A 29 12.28 -9.20 -5.37
N SER A 30 12.99 -9.31 -4.25
CA SER A 30 12.78 -10.39 -3.28
C SER A 30 11.47 -10.27 -2.53
N VAL A 31 10.92 -9.06 -2.43
CA VAL A 31 9.60 -8.81 -1.84
C VAL A 31 8.60 -8.46 -2.91
N ALA A 32 7.40 -9.03 -2.79
CA ALA A 32 6.26 -8.75 -3.63
C ALA A 32 5.14 -8.06 -2.86
N PHE A 33 4.57 -7.01 -3.46
CA PHE A 33 3.42 -6.28 -2.94
C PHE A 33 2.18 -6.54 -3.82
N LEU A 34 1.08 -6.91 -3.17
CA LEU A 34 -0.25 -6.96 -3.78
C LEU A 34 -1.13 -5.93 -3.09
N GLY A 35 -1.82 -5.09 -3.86
CA GLY A 35 -2.73 -4.08 -3.31
C GLY A 35 -3.68 -3.52 -4.35
N SER A 36 -4.56 -2.61 -3.93
CA SER A 36 -5.46 -1.90 -4.82
C SER A 36 -5.32 -0.38 -4.64
N SER A 37 -5.70 0.34 -5.69
CA SER A 37 -5.69 1.80 -5.71
C SER A 37 -6.88 2.31 -6.50
N GLY A 38 -7.29 3.56 -6.25
CA GLY A 38 -8.21 4.27 -7.14
C GLY A 38 -7.57 4.49 -8.51
N GLY A 39 -8.43 4.64 -9.53
CA GLY A 39 -8.01 5.00 -10.89
C GLY A 39 -7.84 6.51 -11.07
N ASP A 40 -7.22 7.19 -10.11
CA ASP A 40 -7.09 8.64 -10.05
C ASP A 40 -5.62 9.10 -10.20
N MET A 41 -5.39 10.41 -10.02
CA MET A 41 -4.08 11.03 -10.18
C MET A 41 -2.99 10.47 -9.26
N HIS A 42 -3.35 9.75 -8.19
CA HIS A 42 -2.38 9.17 -7.25
C HIS A 42 -1.82 7.82 -7.71
N LEU A 43 -2.44 7.18 -8.71
CA LEU A 43 -2.01 5.87 -9.21
C LEU A 43 -0.59 5.89 -9.77
N GLU A 44 -0.23 6.95 -10.50
CA GLU A 44 1.11 7.10 -11.08
C GLU A 44 2.17 7.26 -9.99
N GLU A 45 1.89 8.05 -8.96
CA GLU A 45 2.78 8.26 -7.82
C GLU A 45 3.00 6.95 -7.03
N ILE A 46 1.92 6.20 -6.76
CA ILE A 46 1.99 4.88 -6.13
C ILE A 46 2.84 3.92 -6.96
N THR A 47 2.64 3.90 -8.27
CA THR A 47 3.38 3.04 -9.18
C THR A 47 4.87 3.41 -9.20
N TYR A 48 5.19 4.70 -9.25
CA TYR A 48 6.55 5.21 -9.20
C TYR A 48 7.25 4.81 -7.88
N CYS A 49 6.60 4.99 -6.73
CA CYS A 49 7.16 4.57 -5.45
C CYS A 49 7.51 3.09 -5.44
N MET A 50 6.64 2.21 -5.95
CA MET A 50 6.93 0.76 -5.99
C MET A 50 8.17 0.42 -6.81
N GLN A 51 8.37 1.15 -7.91
CA GLN A 51 9.53 0.98 -8.79
C GLN A 51 10.82 1.44 -8.10
N GLU A 52 10.79 2.60 -7.45
CA GLU A 52 11.90 3.16 -6.67
C GLU A 52 12.26 2.25 -5.48
N MET A 53 11.26 1.64 -4.83
CA MET A 53 11.47 0.69 -3.73
C MET A 53 12.01 -0.67 -4.19
N HIS A 54 12.11 -0.92 -5.51
CA HIS A 54 12.51 -2.20 -6.10
C HIS A 54 11.72 -3.42 -5.63
N VAL A 55 10.48 -3.23 -5.20
CA VAL A 55 9.54 -4.31 -4.90
C VAL A 55 8.90 -4.81 -6.19
N ALA A 56 8.70 -6.13 -6.30
CA ALA A 56 7.77 -6.65 -7.28
C ALA A 56 6.35 -6.24 -6.88
N TYR A 57 5.48 -5.87 -7.82
CA TYR A 57 4.13 -5.47 -7.46
C TYR A 57 3.06 -5.90 -8.46
N LYS A 58 1.83 -6.08 -7.95
CA LYS A 58 0.59 -6.09 -8.73
C LYS A 58 -0.43 -5.21 -8.02
N LEU A 59 -0.97 -4.26 -8.77
CA LEU A 59 -2.00 -3.35 -8.31
C LEU A 59 -3.31 -3.64 -9.02
N GLU A 60 -4.40 -3.76 -8.27
CA GLU A 60 -5.75 -3.70 -8.79
C GLU A 60 -6.21 -2.24 -8.87
N THR A 61 -6.50 -1.76 -10.07
CA THR A 61 -6.99 -0.39 -10.26
C THR A 61 -8.52 -0.37 -10.24
N LYS A 62 -9.09 0.42 -9.32
CA LYS A 62 -10.53 0.62 -9.16
C LYS A 62 -10.95 1.94 -9.83
N ILE A 63 -11.35 1.86 -11.10
CA ILE A 63 -11.61 3.04 -11.96
C ILE A 63 -12.64 4.01 -11.36
N LYS A 64 -13.63 3.50 -10.61
CA LYS A 64 -14.72 4.30 -10.03
C LYS A 64 -14.44 4.81 -8.61
N ASN A 65 -13.25 4.58 -8.09
CA ASN A 65 -12.90 4.86 -6.69
C ASN A 65 -11.70 5.78 -6.60
N THR A 66 -11.63 6.49 -5.47
CA THR A 66 -10.53 7.40 -5.14
C THR A 66 -9.55 6.67 -4.23
N THR A 67 -8.27 6.83 -4.52
CA THR A 67 -7.17 6.32 -3.70
C THR A 67 -7.31 6.85 -2.28
N SER A 68 -7.24 5.96 -1.29
CA SER A 68 -7.29 6.35 0.12
C SER A 68 -6.07 7.19 0.51
N LEU A 69 -6.28 8.20 1.34
CA LEU A 69 -5.24 9.13 1.76
C LEU A 69 -5.05 9.07 3.27
N GLN A 70 -3.82 9.30 3.73
CA GLN A 70 -3.47 9.44 5.13
C GLN A 70 -2.87 10.82 5.35
N LEU A 71 -3.50 11.60 6.23
CA LEU A 71 -2.98 12.88 6.67
C LEU A 71 -2.20 12.68 7.97
N ILE A 72 -0.93 13.11 7.98
CA ILE A 72 -0.06 13.04 9.15
C ILE A 72 0.19 14.46 9.67
N LEU A 73 -0.40 14.78 10.82
CA LEU A 73 -0.24 16.05 11.51
C LEU A 73 0.88 15.94 12.54
N ARG A 74 1.99 16.67 12.35
CA ARG A 74 3.13 16.64 13.28
C ARG A 74 3.13 17.87 14.20
N HIS A 75 3.25 17.66 15.50
CA HIS A 75 3.40 18.71 16.51
C HIS A 75 4.56 18.38 17.46
N GLY A 76 5.72 18.98 17.19
CA GLY A 76 6.97 18.65 17.89
C GLY A 76 7.37 17.20 17.65
N LYS A 77 7.53 16.42 18.74
CA LYS A 77 7.81 14.97 18.69
C LYS A 77 6.56 14.10 18.55
N ARG A 78 5.37 14.68 18.62
CA ARG A 78 4.10 13.96 18.50
C ARG A 78 3.59 14.02 17.07
N TRP A 79 2.84 13.00 16.67
CA TRP A 79 2.07 13.03 15.44
C TRP A 79 0.66 12.50 15.68
N SER A 80 -0.24 12.87 14.79
CA SER A 80 -1.62 12.39 14.73
C SER A 80 -1.93 12.04 13.30
N GLU A 81 -2.69 10.95 13.11
CA GLU A 81 -2.96 10.37 11.80
C GLU A 81 -4.46 10.40 11.56
N ILE A 82 -4.86 10.88 10.38
CA ILE A 82 -6.25 10.94 9.94
C ILE A 82 -6.34 10.18 8.62
N TYR A 83 -7.16 9.14 8.59
CA TYR A 83 -7.33 8.29 7.41
C TYR A 83 -8.60 8.71 6.65
N MET A 84 -8.43 9.12 5.40
CA MET A 84 -9.50 9.30 4.43
C MET A 84 -9.63 7.99 3.64
N PHE A 85 -10.45 7.09 4.17
CA PHE A 85 -10.55 5.71 3.73
C PHE A 85 -11.73 5.50 2.78
N ASP A 86 -11.45 4.99 1.57
CA ASP A 86 -12.45 4.41 0.67
C ASP A 86 -12.29 2.87 0.69
N PRO A 87 -13.19 2.13 1.38
CA PRO A 87 -13.09 0.68 1.51
C PRO A 87 -13.05 -0.04 0.17
N ASN A 88 -13.72 0.51 -0.85
CA ASN A 88 -13.79 -0.09 -2.17
C ASN A 88 -12.49 0.11 -2.96
N ALA A 89 -11.77 1.20 -2.69
CA ALA A 89 -10.45 1.47 -3.26
C ALA A 89 -9.36 0.58 -2.67
N THR A 90 -9.51 0.16 -1.41
CA THR A 90 -8.49 -0.61 -0.66
C THR A 90 -8.72 -2.12 -0.67
N SER A 91 -9.91 -2.58 -1.03
CA SER A 91 -10.22 -4.01 -1.12
C SER A 91 -9.74 -4.65 -2.42
N LEU A 92 -9.01 -5.75 -2.29
CA LEU A 92 -8.70 -6.65 -3.40
C LEU A 92 -9.93 -7.52 -3.74
N THR A 93 -10.22 -7.70 -5.02
CA THR A 93 -11.22 -8.69 -5.45
C THR A 93 -10.62 -10.08 -5.61
N LEU A 94 -11.42 -11.12 -5.39
CA LEU A 94 -11.04 -12.50 -5.73
C LEU A 94 -10.66 -12.63 -7.21
N GLN A 95 -11.41 -11.96 -8.09
CA GLN A 95 -11.12 -11.92 -9.53
C GLN A 95 -9.71 -11.38 -9.85
N PHE A 96 -9.20 -10.46 -9.06
CA PHE A 96 -7.82 -9.98 -9.21
C PHE A 96 -6.81 -11.01 -8.69
N ILE A 97 -7.08 -11.62 -7.53
CA ILE A 97 -6.22 -12.66 -6.93
C ILE A 97 -6.10 -13.87 -7.86
N ASP A 98 -7.19 -14.27 -8.50
CA ASP A 98 -7.27 -15.41 -9.41
C ASP A 98 -6.57 -15.19 -10.77
N ARG A 99 -6.04 -13.99 -11.03
CA ARG A 99 -5.30 -13.73 -12.27
C ARG A 99 -4.03 -14.59 -12.29
N PRO A 100 -3.69 -15.28 -13.40
CA PRO A 100 -2.52 -16.17 -13.45
C PRO A 100 -1.23 -15.51 -12.98
N ARG A 101 -1.01 -14.24 -13.32
CA ARG A 101 0.18 -13.48 -12.92
C ARG A 101 0.26 -13.16 -11.42
N VAL A 102 -0.86 -13.16 -10.71
CA VAL A 102 -0.94 -12.98 -9.25
C VAL A 102 -0.77 -14.34 -8.57
N ILE A 103 -1.47 -15.36 -9.06
CA ILE A 103 -1.32 -16.75 -8.56
C ILE A 103 0.14 -17.20 -8.61
N THR A 104 0.83 -17.03 -9.75
CA THR A 104 2.25 -17.41 -9.87
C THR A 104 3.16 -16.68 -8.87
N LEU A 105 2.79 -15.45 -8.47
CA LEU A 105 3.54 -14.70 -7.47
C LEU A 105 3.29 -15.27 -6.06
N LEU A 106 2.05 -15.65 -5.75
CA LEU A 106 1.67 -16.28 -4.50
C LEU A 106 2.27 -17.68 -4.35
N GLU A 107 2.25 -18.51 -5.40
CA GLU A 107 2.83 -19.86 -5.41
C GLU A 107 4.34 -19.87 -5.18
N ARG A 108 5.04 -18.78 -5.51
CA ARG A 108 6.48 -18.62 -5.30
C ARG A 108 6.83 -18.01 -3.94
N ALA A 109 5.83 -17.52 -3.20
CA ALA A 109 6.08 -16.86 -1.93
C ALA A 109 6.35 -17.89 -0.83
N GLU A 110 7.50 -17.78 -0.17
CA GLU A 110 7.83 -18.61 1.00
C GLU A 110 7.18 -18.06 2.29
N LEU A 111 6.84 -16.77 2.29
CA LEU A 111 6.20 -16.07 3.41
C LEU A 111 5.12 -15.14 2.86
N ILE A 112 3.94 -15.20 3.48
CA ILE A 112 2.82 -14.30 3.17
C ILE A 112 2.51 -13.48 4.42
N PHE A 113 2.51 -12.15 4.26
CA PHE A 113 2.11 -11.21 5.30
C PHE A 113 0.86 -10.46 4.86
N ILE A 114 -0.15 -10.42 5.74
CA ILE A 114 -1.42 -9.74 5.51
C ILE A 114 -1.69 -8.83 6.71
N SER A 115 -1.90 -7.53 6.47
CA SER A 115 -2.30 -6.61 7.55
C SER A 115 -3.79 -6.78 7.87
N VAL A 116 -4.12 -6.65 9.17
CA VAL A 116 -5.50 -6.71 9.70
C VAL A 116 -6.38 -5.60 9.12
N ALA A 117 -5.80 -4.47 8.70
CA ALA A 117 -6.52 -3.44 7.95
C ALA A 117 -7.13 -3.96 6.63
N GLY A 118 -6.53 -5.00 6.03
CA GLY A 118 -7.05 -5.68 4.85
C GLY A 118 -8.19 -6.65 5.12
N LEU A 119 -8.54 -6.92 6.39
CA LEU A 119 -9.61 -7.84 6.78
C LEU A 119 -10.95 -7.14 7.08
N GLY A 120 -11.03 -5.80 6.97
CA GLY A 120 -12.26 -5.06 7.22
C GLY A 120 -12.81 -5.17 8.65
N LEU A 121 -11.99 -5.66 9.59
CA LEU A 121 -12.35 -5.74 11.00
C LEU A 121 -12.22 -4.34 11.62
N PRO A 122 -13.19 -3.89 12.43
CA PRO A 122 -13.03 -2.65 13.17
C PRO A 122 -11.79 -2.77 14.05
N ALA A 123 -10.94 -1.73 14.04
CA ALA A 123 -9.81 -1.66 14.95
C ALA A 123 -10.33 -1.86 16.37
N ALA A 124 -9.89 -2.94 17.03
CA ALA A 124 -10.25 -3.18 18.42
C ALA A 124 -9.65 -2.04 19.26
N HIS A 125 -10.53 -1.19 19.79
CA HIS A 125 -10.21 -0.21 20.81
C HIS A 125 -10.20 -0.87 22.19
#